data_AF-A0A7W4YEE9-F1
#
_entry.id   AF-A0A7W4YEE9-F1
#
_cell.length_a   1.000
_cell.length_b   1.000
_cell.length_c   1.000
_cell.angle_alpha   90.00
_cell.angle_beta   90.00
_cell.angle_gamma   90.00
#
_symmetry.space_group_name_H-M   'P 1'
#
loop_
_entity.id
_entity.type
_entity.pdbx_description
1 polymer ?
#
loop_
_entity_poly.entity_id
_entity_poly.type
_entity_poly.pdbx_seq_one_letter_code
_entity_poly.pdbx_strand_id
1 'polypeptide(L)' 'MTAELSRALSDYACVQRAIGALMHLHGLTADEARQALSQVGAGASTTLAQAARVTLGALTRPTPEPGPRLPEP' A
#
# COMPACT_ATOMS: atom_id res chain seq x y z
N MET A 1 -27.77 -8.97 5.02
CA MET A 1 -26.52 -9.74 5.16
C MET A 1 -25.55 -9.62 3.98
N THR A 2 -25.80 -8.81 2.95
CA THR A 2 -24.95 -8.74 1.74
C THR A 2 -23.82 -7.70 1.81
N ALA A 3 -24.04 -6.55 2.45
CA ALA A 3 -23.08 -5.44 2.42
C ALA A 3 -21.77 -5.69 3.18
N GLU A 4 -21.83 -6.35 4.34
CA GLU A 4 -20.64 -6.63 5.16
C GLU A 4 -19.71 -7.65 4.49
N LEU A 5 -20.28 -8.69 3.89
CA LEU A 5 -19.52 -9.68 3.12
C LEU A 5 -18.84 -9.02 1.90
N SER A 6 -19.56 -8.19 1.16
CA SER A 6 -18.98 -7.44 0.04
C SER A 6 -17.82 -6.54 0.48
N ARG A 7 -17.93 -5.92 1.66
CA ARG A 7 -16.86 -5.10 2.23
C ARG A 7 -15.64 -5.93 2.62
N ALA A 8 -15.85 -7.05 3.30
CA ALA A 8 -14.78 -7.97 3.68
C ALA A 8 -14.03 -8.52 2.46
N LEU A 9 -14.74 -8.89 1.39
CA LEU A 9 -14.15 -9.35 0.14
C LEU A 9 -13.36 -8.24 -0.57
N SER A 10 -13.87 -7.02 -0.58
CA SER A 10 -13.17 -5.86 -1.15
C SER A 10 -11.89 -5.53 -0.40
N ASP A 11 -11.93 -5.59 0.94
CA ASP A 11 -10.78 -5.38 1.80
C ASP A 11 -9.73 -6.46 1.61
N TYR A 12 -10.15 -7.72 1.53
CA TYR A 12 -9.27 -8.84 1.20
C TYR A 12 -8.60 -8.65 -0.16
N ALA A 13 -9.35 -8.32 -1.22
CA ALA A 13 -8.81 -8.08 -2.55
C ALA A 13 -7.84 -6.88 -2.58
N CYS A 14 -8.08 -5.85 -1.76
CA CYS A 14 -7.16 -4.73 -1.60
C CYS A 14 -5.82 -5.16 -0.99
N VAL A 15 -5.87 -5.96 0.07
CA VAL A 15 -4.67 -6.52 0.73
C VAL A 15 -3.87 -7.38 -0.24
N GLN A 16 -4.53 -8.29 -0.97
CA GLN A 16 -3.85 -9.16 -1.94
C GLN A 16 -3.15 -8.35 -3.05
N ARG A 17 -3.79 -7.28 -3.55
CA ARG A 17 -3.16 -6.38 -4.53
C ARG A 17 -1.93 -5.67 -3.97
N ALA A 18 -1.99 -5.20 -2.74
CA ALA A 18 -0.85 -4.56 -2.10
C ALA A 18 0.32 -5.54 -1.89
N ILE A 19 0.03 -6.77 -1.46
CA ILE A 19 1.03 -7.84 -1.35
C ILE A 19 1.67 -8.11 -2.71
N GLY A 20 0.86 -8.35 -3.76
CA GLY A 20 1.38 -8.59 -5.10
C GLY A 20 2.21 -7.42 -5.65
N ALA A 21 1.83 -6.18 -5.38
CA ALA A 21 2.60 -5.00 -5.78
C ALA A 21 3.95 -4.92 -5.05
N LEU A 22 3.98 -5.22 -3.75
CA LEU A 22 5.22 -5.27 -2.97
C LEU A 22 6.15 -6.39 -3.44
N MET A 23 5.60 -7.56 -3.76
CA MET A 23 6.37 -8.66 -4.33
C MET A 23 6.95 -8.27 -5.69
N HIS A 24 6.15 -7.65 -6.56
CA HIS A 24 6.56 -7.28 -7.91
C HIS A 24 7.59 -6.14 -7.95
N LEU A 25 7.39 -5.09 -7.17
CA LEU A 25 8.21 -3.87 -7.21
C LEU A 25 9.44 -3.93 -6.31
N HIS A 26 9.36 -4.68 -5.20
CA HIS A 26 10.42 -4.73 -4.19
C HIS A 26 11.02 -6.12 -4.01
N GLY A 27 10.58 -7.12 -4.78
CA GLY A 27 11.12 -8.48 -4.71
C GLY A 27 10.84 -9.21 -3.40
N LEU A 28 9.89 -8.72 -2.60
CA LEU A 28 9.53 -9.35 -1.33
C LEU A 28 8.83 -10.69 -1.55
N THR A 29 8.98 -11.61 -0.60
CA THR A 29 8.09 -12.77 -0.49
C THR A 29 6.70 -12.34 -0.02
N ALA A 30 5.70 -13.22 -0.19
CA ALA A 30 4.34 -12.94 0.27
C ALA A 30 4.26 -12.70 1.79
N ASP A 31 5.04 -13.44 2.58
CA ASP A 31 5.10 -13.27 4.03
C ASP A 31 5.77 -11.95 4.43
N GLU A 32 6.88 -11.58 3.79
CA GLU A 32 7.56 -10.30 4.04
C GLU A 32 6.66 -9.11 3.66
N ALA A 33 5.98 -9.18 2.50
CA ALA A 33 5.03 -8.15 2.08
C ALA A 33 3.86 -8.02 3.06
N ARG A 34 3.34 -9.14 3.57
CA ARG A 34 2.27 -9.15 4.58
C ARG A 34 2.75 -8.59 5.91
N GLN A 35 3.97 -8.91 6.31
CA GLN A 35 4.59 -8.36 7.51
C GLN A 35 4.81 -6.85 7.38
N ALA A 36 5.28 -6.36 6.23
CA ALA A 36 5.44 -4.94 5.95
C ALA A 36 4.10 -4.19 6.06
N LEU A 37 3.03 -4.72 5.47
CA LEU A 37 1.68 -4.15 5.60
C LEU A 37 1.19 -4.14 7.06
N SER A 38 1.52 -5.17 7.83
CA SER A 38 1.15 -5.27 9.25
C SER A 38 1.91 -4.24 10.10
N GLN A 39 3.18 -3.99 9.79
CA GLN A 39 3.98 -2.94 10.43
C GLN A 39 3.46 -1.54 10.12
N VAL A 40 3.08 -1.27 8.86
CA VAL A 40 2.44 0.00 8.46
C VAL A 40 1.12 0.18 9.21
N GLY A 41 0.30 -0.87 9.28
CA GLY A 41 -0.96 -0.86 10.04
C GLY A 41 -0.75 -0.57 11.52
N ALA A 42 0.21 -1.25 12.15
CA ALA A 42 0.54 -1.07 13.57
C ALA A 42 1.07 0.34 13.88
N GLY A 43 2.01 0.84 13.08
CA GLY A 43 2.60 2.18 13.24
C GLY A 43 1.57 3.31 13.11
N ALA A 44 0.50 3.08 12.35
CA ALA A 44 -0.58 4.04 12.15
C ALA A 44 -1.85 3.76 12.97
N SER A 45 -1.88 2.69 13.79
CA SER A 45 -3.08 2.21 14.49
C SER A 45 -4.29 2.00 13.55
N THR A 46 -4.06 1.40 12.38
CA THR A 46 -5.08 1.17 11.34
C THR A 46 -5.25 -0.30 10.98
N THR A 47 -6.32 -0.61 10.23
CA THR A 47 -6.55 -1.98 9.73
C THR A 47 -5.59 -2.32 8.60
N LEU A 48 -5.34 -3.61 8.39
CA LEU A 48 -4.53 -4.12 7.29
C LEU A 48 -5.03 -3.63 5.91
N ALA A 49 -6.35 -3.52 5.75
CA ALA A 49 -6.95 -3.01 4.51
C ALA A 49 -6.68 -1.51 4.31
N GLN A 50 -6.68 -0.72 5.38
CA GLN A 50 -6.31 0.70 5.34
C GLN A 50 -4.82 0.86 4.97
N ALA A 51 -3.95 0.08 5.62
CA ALA A 51 -2.52 0.04 5.30
C ALA A 51 -2.28 -0.33 3.83
N ALA A 52 -2.96 -1.36 3.32
CA ALA A 52 -2.89 -1.77 1.92
C ALA A 52 -3.29 -0.65 0.94
N ARG A 53 -4.36 0.11 1.23
CA ARG A 53 -4.76 1.27 0.40
C ARG A 53 -3.70 2.36 0.39
N VAL A 54 -3.12 2.68 1.55
CA VAL A 54 -2.05 3.68 1.67
C VAL A 54 -0.80 3.23 0.90
N THR A 55 -0.39 1.98 1.07
CA THR A 55 0.76 1.41 0.34
C THR A 55 0.53 1.45 -1.16
N LEU A 56 -0.63 1.02 -1.66
CA LEU A 56 -0.95 1.11 -3.08
C LEU A 56 -0.95 2.55 -3.60
N GLY A 57 -1.49 3.50 -2.82
CA GLY A 57 -1.46 4.93 -3.18
C GLY A 57 -0.06 5.53 -3.20
N ALA A 58 0.86 5.04 -2.36
CA ALA A 58 2.26 5.45 -2.37
C ALA A 58 3.00 4.88 -3.58
N LEU A 59 2.73 3.62 -3.96
CA LEU A 59 3.35 2.96 -5.10
C LEU A 59 2.89 3.52 -6.46
N THR A 60 1.67 4.06 -6.54
CA THR A 60 1.14 4.67 -7.77
C THR A 60 1.40 6.17 -7.86
N ARG A 61 2.00 6.79 -6.83
CA ARG A 61 2.30 8.21 -6.85
C ARG A 61 3.47 8.45 -7.81
N PRO A 62 3.30 9.21 -8.90
CA PRO A 62 4.44 9.62 -9.71
C PRO A 62 5.39 10.41 -8.81
N THR A 63 6.66 10.04 -8.80
CA THR A 63 7.71 10.86 -8.18
C THR A 63 7.60 12.26 -8.77
N PRO A 64 7.48 13.33 -7.95
CA PRO A 64 7.58 14.67 -8.49
C PRO A 64 8.94 14.78 -9.17
N GLU A 65 8.94 15.10 -10.47
CA GLU A 65 10.18 15.42 -11.17
C GLU A 65 10.92 16.49 -10.36
N PRO A 66 12.25 16.37 -10.18
CA PRO A 66 13.01 17.46 -9.59
C PRO A 66 12.81 18.69 -10.48
N GLY A 67 11.99 19.62 -10.01
CA GLY A 67 11.71 20.86 -10.71
C GLY A 67 13.04 21.57 -11.02
N PRO A 68 13.11 22.34 -12.13
CA PRO A 68 14.33 23.00 -12.55
C PRO A 68 14.91 23.78 -11.37
N ARG A 69 16.15 23.46 -10.97
CA ARG A 69 16.87 24.23 -9.95
C ARG A 69 16.95 25.67 -10.46
N LEU A 70 16.19 26.57 -9.86
CA LEU A 70 16.34 28.00 -10.09
C LEU A 70 17.75 28.38 -9.63
N PRO A 71 18.53 29.11 -10.45
CA PRO A 71 19.83 29.62 -10.01
C PRO A 71 19.58 30.52 -8.79
N GLU A 72 20.32 30.25 -7.71
CA GLU A 72 20.29 31.04 -6.49
C GLU A 72 20.80 32.47 -6.79
N PRO A 73 20.20 33.51 -6.17
CA PRO A 73 20.56 34.91 -6.42
C PRO A 73 21.94 35.31 -5.90
#